data_AF-A0A2V1NE10-F1
#
_entry.id   AF-A0A2V1NE10-F1
#
_cell.length_a   1.000
_cell.length_b   1.000
_cell.length_c   1.000
_cell.angle_alpha   90.00
_cell.angle_beta   90.00
_cell.angle_gamma   90.00
#
_symmetry.space_group_name_H-M   'P 1'
#
loop_
_entity.id
_entity.type
_entity.pdbx_description
1 polymer ?
#
loop_
_entity_poly.entity_id
_entity_poly.type
_entity_poly.pdbx_seq_one_letter_code
_entity_poly.pdbx_strand_id
1 'polypeptide(L)'
;MPDFPLTPPTFLTPRRGPRVLPLAEYRTDVALDTPFHPTEPPAPPDRLDEHVRNALRLMNGDPATARLGLVPGSLPELHDPATARQVLRALLTVRDPGPLPEGTDHELDALLGGEGKLRPTTAPAGLPTTPTPDGRTSLWRGDITTLAADAIVNAANSGLLGCFRPLHPCIDNAIHSAAGPRLRDDCKTVYDAQGAPEPTGVAKVTRGYHLPARYVLHTVGPVVQGRPAQGDADALASSYRACLDLAAELDDVRTVGLCAISTGVFGYPKEEAAPVAVRTVTEWLAEHPGRFDRVVFTVFGEDDETAYRRALRH
;
A
#
# COMPACT_ATOMS: atom_id res chain seq x y z
N MET A 1 26.08 4.63 -3.89
CA MET A 1 25.33 4.40 -2.64
C MET A 1 25.80 3.05 -2.11
N PRO A 2 26.21 2.94 -0.84
CA PRO A 2 26.67 1.66 -0.32
C PRO A 2 25.45 0.73 -0.18
N ASP A 3 25.55 -0.47 -0.75
CA ASP A 3 24.63 -1.57 -0.50
C ASP A 3 24.71 -1.92 1.00
N PHE A 4 23.67 -1.57 1.75
CA PHE A 4 23.49 -2.12 3.08
C PHE A 4 22.99 -3.56 2.93
N PRO A 5 23.72 -4.58 3.42
CA PRO A 5 23.22 -5.94 3.43
C PRO A 5 22.11 -6.02 4.48
N LEU A 6 20.87 -5.80 4.06
CA LEU A 6 19.70 -6.06 4.88
C LEU A 6 19.63 -7.58 5.08
N THR A 7 19.85 -8.03 6.31
CA THR A 7 19.57 -9.42 6.70
C THR A 7 18.06 -9.65 6.48
N PRO A 8 17.64 -10.70 5.75
CA PRO A 8 16.21 -10.96 5.57
C PRO A 8 15.53 -11.19 6.93
N PRO A 9 14.30 -10.69 7.14
CA PRO A 9 13.59 -10.86 8.41
C PRO A 9 13.41 -12.35 8.75
N THR A 10 13.65 -12.70 10.01
CA THR A 10 13.75 -14.08 10.52
C THR A 10 12.44 -14.88 10.60
N PHE A 11 11.34 -14.35 10.05
CA PHE A 11 9.98 -14.89 10.25
C PHE A 11 9.40 -15.63 9.02
N LEU A 12 10.11 -15.69 7.90
CA LEU A 12 9.62 -16.28 6.65
C LEU A 12 10.00 -17.77 6.57
N THR A 13 9.32 -18.64 7.30
CA THR A 13 9.43 -20.11 7.12
C THR A 13 8.07 -20.70 6.75
N PRO A 14 7.89 -21.25 5.53
CA PRO A 14 6.60 -21.82 5.10
C PRO A 14 6.21 -23.02 5.97
N ARG A 15 4.96 -23.09 6.44
CA ARG A 15 4.46 -24.19 7.28
C ARG A 15 3.48 -25.13 6.57
N ARG A 16 2.90 -24.75 5.42
CA ARG A 16 1.92 -25.54 4.65
C ARG A 16 2.04 -25.30 3.14
N GLY A 17 1.49 -26.22 2.33
CA GLY A 17 1.43 -26.12 0.85
C GLY A 17 0.50 -25.00 0.35
N PRO A 18 0.50 -24.70 -0.96
CA PRO A 18 -0.12 -23.49 -1.51
C PRO A 18 -1.65 -23.55 -1.39
N ARG A 19 -2.22 -22.72 -0.52
CA ARG A 19 -3.65 -22.46 -0.39
C ARG A 19 -3.83 -20.95 -0.37
N VAL A 20 -4.70 -20.42 -1.23
CA VAL A 20 -5.14 -19.03 -1.15
C VAL A 20 -6.06 -18.91 0.06
N LEU A 21 -5.70 -18.07 1.03
CA LEU A 21 -6.51 -17.83 2.23
C LEU A 21 -7.75 -16.96 1.88
N PRO A 22 -8.98 -17.49 1.99
CA PRO A 22 -10.22 -16.73 1.72
C PRO A 22 -10.43 -15.61 2.74
N LEU A 23 -11.11 -14.53 2.33
CA LEU A 23 -11.41 -13.38 3.20
C LEU A 23 -12.09 -13.77 4.51
N ALA A 24 -13.10 -14.66 4.43
CA ALA A 24 -13.85 -15.11 5.60
C ALA A 24 -12.99 -15.75 6.70
N GLU A 25 -11.79 -16.25 6.39
CA GLU A 25 -10.90 -16.88 7.36
C GLU A 25 -10.04 -15.91 8.15
N TYR A 26 -9.89 -14.65 7.72
CA TYR A 26 -9.07 -13.67 8.43
C TYR A 26 -9.75 -12.31 8.66
N ARG A 27 -10.95 -12.08 8.09
CA ARG A 27 -11.68 -10.80 8.17
C ARG A 27 -11.80 -10.27 9.60
N THR A 28 -12.14 -11.16 10.55
CA THR A 28 -12.28 -10.81 11.97
C THR A 28 -10.93 -10.51 12.63
N ASP A 29 -9.89 -11.27 12.30
CA ASP A 29 -8.57 -11.15 12.93
C ASP A 29 -7.88 -9.83 12.58
N VAL A 30 -8.15 -9.27 11.40
CA VAL A 30 -7.69 -7.92 11.00
C VAL A 30 -8.72 -6.83 11.30
N ALA A 31 -9.78 -7.16 12.03
CA ALA A 31 -10.87 -6.27 12.43
C ALA A 31 -11.45 -5.44 11.26
N LEU A 32 -11.62 -6.06 10.09
CA LEU A 32 -11.96 -5.37 8.84
C LEU A 32 -13.30 -4.60 8.93
N ASP A 33 -14.25 -5.11 9.70
CA ASP A 33 -15.58 -4.51 9.91
C ASP A 33 -15.61 -3.43 10.99
N THR A 34 -14.50 -3.20 11.69
CA THR A 34 -14.42 -2.22 12.79
C THR A 34 -13.72 -0.96 12.28
N PRO A 35 -14.38 0.22 12.35
CA PRO A 35 -13.74 1.48 12.00
C PRO A 35 -12.46 1.70 12.81
N PHE A 36 -11.40 2.14 12.14
CA PHE A 36 -10.19 2.56 12.82
C PHE A 36 -10.44 3.90 13.52
N HIS A 37 -10.20 3.92 14.83
CA HIS A 37 -10.20 5.13 15.64
C HIS A 37 -8.78 5.37 16.17
N PRO A 38 -8.09 6.42 15.70
CA PRO A 38 -6.79 6.80 16.23
C PRO A 38 -6.88 7.08 17.74
N THR A 39 -5.81 6.80 18.48
CA THR A 39 -5.76 7.02 19.94
C THR A 39 -5.65 8.50 20.31
N GLU A 40 -5.14 9.32 19.38
CA GLU A 40 -5.02 10.78 19.53
C GLU A 40 -5.60 11.51 18.30
N PRO A 41 -6.12 12.74 18.46
CA PRO A 41 -6.57 13.54 17.34
C PRO A 41 -5.37 13.99 16.46
N PRO A 42 -5.61 14.29 15.17
CA PRO A 42 -4.59 14.86 14.29
C PRO A 42 -3.91 16.10 14.89
N ALA A 43 -2.58 16.07 14.96
CA ALA A 43 -1.80 17.20 15.44
C ALA A 43 -1.89 18.40 14.48
N PRO A 44 -1.93 19.63 15.01
CA PRO A 44 -1.81 20.82 14.17
C PRO A 44 -0.38 20.95 13.59
N PRO A 45 -0.20 21.70 12.48
CA PRO A 45 1.06 21.72 11.73
C PRO A 45 2.29 22.16 12.55
N ASP A 46 2.12 23.05 13.51
CA ASP A 46 3.16 23.59 14.40
C ASP A 46 3.60 22.59 15.49
N ARG A 47 2.89 21.46 15.63
CA ARG A 47 3.16 20.43 16.65
C ARG A 47 3.70 19.11 16.06
N LEU A 48 3.73 18.96 14.73
CA LEU A 48 4.17 17.71 14.08
C LEU A 48 5.61 17.31 14.46
N ASP A 49 6.54 18.28 14.53
CA ASP A 49 7.93 18.00 14.90
C ASP A 49 8.06 17.46 16.33
N GLU A 50 7.20 17.91 17.25
CA GLU A 50 7.19 17.40 18.62
C GLU A 50 6.82 15.91 18.66
N HIS A 51 5.76 15.53 17.94
CA HIS A 51 5.33 14.13 17.86
C HIS A 51 6.38 13.24 17.21
N VAL A 52 7.09 13.73 16.18
CA VAL A 52 8.23 13.02 15.59
C VAL A 52 9.30 12.75 16.64
N ARG A 53 9.70 13.77 17.41
CA ARG A 53 10.75 13.64 18.43
C ARG A 53 10.33 12.72 19.57
N ASN A 54 9.09 12.80 20.02
CA ASN A 54 8.58 11.94 21.07
C ASN A 54 8.54 10.47 20.61
N ALA A 55 8.02 10.20 19.41
CA ALA A 55 8.04 8.86 18.83
C ALA A 55 9.48 8.31 18.74
N LEU A 56 10.43 9.11 18.26
CA LEU A 56 11.84 8.71 18.19
C LEU A 56 12.45 8.39 19.57
N ARG A 57 12.13 9.17 20.61
CA ARG A 57 12.58 8.89 21.98
C ARG A 57 12.02 7.57 22.50
N LEU A 58 10.72 7.34 22.32
CA LEU A 58 10.04 6.11 22.76
C LEU A 58 10.58 4.87 22.00
N MET A 59 10.91 5.05 20.72
CA MET A 59 11.47 3.99 19.89
C MET A 59 12.98 3.76 20.06
N ASN A 60 13.68 4.50 20.93
CA ASN A 60 15.13 4.38 21.10
C ASN A 60 15.61 2.98 21.52
N GLY A 61 14.77 2.21 22.23
CA GLY A 61 15.04 0.83 22.59
C GLY A 61 14.53 -0.23 21.60
N ASP A 62 13.86 0.18 20.52
CA ASP A 62 13.27 -0.75 19.56
C ASP A 62 14.37 -1.46 18.74
N PRO A 63 14.29 -2.79 18.50
CA PRO A 63 15.26 -3.52 17.69
C PRO A 63 15.49 -2.97 16.27
N ALA A 64 14.52 -2.22 15.73
CA ALA A 64 14.64 -1.53 14.44
C ALA A 64 15.80 -0.52 14.42
N THR A 65 16.17 0.06 15.56
CA THR A 65 17.27 1.04 15.67
C THR A 65 18.60 0.41 15.25
N ALA A 66 18.91 -0.77 15.78
CA ALA A 66 20.09 -1.54 15.44
C ALA A 66 20.08 -1.99 13.96
N ARG A 67 18.92 -2.37 13.43
CA ARG A 67 18.77 -2.77 12.01
C ARG A 67 19.01 -1.64 11.04
N LEU A 68 18.66 -0.41 11.44
CA LEU A 68 18.94 0.79 10.67
C LEU A 68 20.42 1.23 10.79
N GLY A 69 21.21 0.54 11.62
CA GLY A 69 22.61 0.87 11.87
C GLY A 69 22.80 2.11 12.75
N LEU A 70 21.78 2.49 13.53
CA LEU A 70 21.86 3.63 14.44
C LEU A 70 22.51 3.21 15.77
N VAL A 71 23.27 4.15 16.34
CA VAL A 71 23.88 3.95 17.65
C VAL A 71 22.79 4.05 18.73
N PRO A 72 22.68 3.10 19.67
CA PRO A 72 21.73 3.21 20.77
C PRO A 72 21.88 4.54 21.51
N GLY A 73 20.78 5.29 21.65
CA GLY A 73 20.81 6.61 22.27
C GLY A 73 21.05 7.79 21.33
N SER A 74 21.24 7.59 20.02
CA SER A 74 21.46 8.69 19.07
C SER A 74 20.18 9.39 18.59
N LEU A 75 19.00 8.77 18.76
CA LEU A 75 17.73 9.34 18.29
C LEU A 75 17.34 10.67 18.97
N PRO A 76 17.54 10.84 20.30
CA PRO A 76 17.25 12.10 20.99
C PRO A 76 18.11 13.30 20.54
N GLU A 77 19.22 13.08 19.83
CA GLU A 77 20.18 14.12 19.41
C GLU A 77 19.85 14.74 18.03
N LEU A 78 18.80 14.26 17.35
CA LEU A 78 18.43 14.74 16.02
C LEU A 78 17.75 16.11 16.09
N HIS A 79 18.50 17.20 15.91
CA HIS A 79 17.98 18.57 16.02
C HIS A 79 17.21 19.06 14.79
N ASP A 80 17.55 18.62 13.58
CA ASP A 80 16.86 19.03 12.35
C ASP A 80 15.51 18.30 12.18
N PRO A 81 14.37 19.02 12.08
CA PRO A 81 13.04 18.41 11.92
C PRO A 81 12.89 17.48 10.72
N ALA A 82 13.45 17.87 9.57
CA ALA A 82 13.33 17.09 8.34
C ALA A 82 14.09 15.76 8.46
N THR A 83 15.31 15.80 9.01
CA THR A 83 16.13 14.63 9.30
C THR A 83 15.45 13.74 10.33
N ALA A 84 14.91 14.29 11.41
CA ALA A 84 14.20 13.53 12.43
C ALA A 84 13.01 12.76 11.82
N ARG A 85 12.21 13.42 10.97
CA ARG A 85 11.08 12.77 10.30
C ARG A 85 11.51 11.66 9.34
N GLN A 86 12.60 11.87 8.59
CA GLN A 86 13.17 10.85 7.70
C GLN A 86 13.68 9.64 8.48
N VAL A 87 14.37 9.86 9.61
CA VAL A 87 14.84 8.78 10.48
C VAL A 87 13.67 8.00 11.06
N LEU A 88 12.62 8.66 11.55
CA LEU A 88 11.42 7.98 12.03
C LEU A 88 10.77 7.13 10.93
N ARG A 89 10.66 7.66 9.71
CA ARG A 89 10.14 6.91 8.56
C ARG A 89 11.01 5.68 8.25
N ALA A 90 12.32 5.84 8.23
CA ALA A 90 13.26 4.76 7.97
C ALA A 90 13.18 3.68 9.06
N LEU A 91 13.06 4.08 10.33
CA LEU A 91 12.93 3.21 11.47
C LEU A 91 11.67 2.36 11.38
N LEU A 92 10.51 2.99 11.14
CA LEU A 92 9.24 2.28 10.92
C LEU A 92 9.29 1.37 9.68
N THR A 93 10.06 1.75 8.65
CA THR A 93 10.22 0.94 7.44
C THR A 93 10.90 -0.41 7.75
N VAL A 94 11.95 -0.42 8.58
CA VAL A 94 12.74 -1.64 8.89
C VAL A 94 12.24 -2.42 10.11
N ARG A 95 11.28 -1.86 10.84
CA ARG A 95 10.69 -2.46 12.04
C ARG A 95 9.83 -3.68 11.70
N ASP A 96 9.95 -4.74 12.49
CA ASP A 96 9.04 -5.88 12.39
C ASP A 96 7.59 -5.52 12.77
N PRO A 97 6.60 -6.28 12.30
CA PRO A 97 5.26 -6.24 12.89
C PRO A 97 5.31 -6.61 14.38
N GLY A 98 4.41 -6.02 15.17
CA GLY A 98 4.28 -6.27 16.60
C GLY A 98 4.08 -5.00 17.43
N PRO A 99 3.83 -5.17 18.75
CA PRO A 99 3.41 -4.09 19.63
C PRO A 99 4.43 -2.95 19.67
N LEU A 100 3.96 -1.72 19.49
CA LEU A 100 4.80 -0.52 19.62
C LEU A 100 5.20 -0.31 21.09
N PRO A 101 6.35 0.34 21.37
CA PRO A 101 6.67 0.81 22.71
C PRO A 101 5.54 1.69 23.26
N GLU A 102 5.27 1.61 24.56
CA GLU A 102 4.17 2.31 25.21
C GLU A 102 4.14 3.82 24.86
N GLY A 103 2.97 4.32 24.47
CA GLY A 103 2.75 5.72 24.07
C GLY A 103 3.21 6.08 22.65
N THR A 104 3.95 5.20 21.95
CA THR A 104 4.40 5.49 20.58
C THR A 104 3.22 5.60 19.62
N ASP A 105 2.18 4.81 19.84
CA ASP A 105 0.97 4.80 19.05
C ASP A 105 0.20 6.13 19.12
N HIS A 106 0.16 6.77 20.30
CA HIS A 106 -0.41 8.12 20.48
C HIS A 106 0.35 9.15 19.61
N GLU A 107 1.68 9.11 19.66
CA GLU A 107 2.55 10.03 18.91
C GLU A 107 2.41 9.83 17.39
N LEU A 108 2.34 8.56 16.94
CA LEU A 108 2.18 8.23 15.53
C LEU A 108 0.79 8.59 15.01
N ASP A 109 -0.27 8.41 15.80
CA ASP A 109 -1.64 8.72 15.41
C ASP A 109 -1.86 10.22 15.23
N ALA A 110 -1.35 11.01 16.18
CA ALA A 110 -1.36 12.47 16.09
C ALA A 110 -0.56 12.96 14.87
N LEU A 111 0.65 12.41 14.67
CA LEU A 111 1.54 12.76 13.55
C LEU A 111 0.93 12.42 12.19
N LEU A 112 0.58 11.14 11.95
CA LEU A 112 0.10 10.66 10.66
C LEU A 112 -1.26 11.25 10.31
N GLY A 113 -2.13 11.41 11.32
CA GLY A 113 -3.40 12.13 11.16
C GLY A 113 -3.17 13.60 10.74
N GLY A 114 -2.24 14.29 11.40
CA GLY A 114 -1.89 15.68 11.09
C GLY A 114 -1.28 15.85 9.69
N GLU A 115 -0.32 14.99 9.32
CA GLU A 115 0.25 14.95 7.97
C GLU A 115 -0.81 14.62 6.92
N GLY A 116 -1.76 13.72 7.23
CA GLY A 116 -2.90 13.42 6.37
C GLY A 116 -3.76 14.66 6.07
N LYS A 117 -4.03 15.50 7.08
CA LYS A 117 -4.83 16.74 6.91
C LYS A 117 -4.13 17.80 6.07
N LEU A 118 -2.80 17.80 6.04
CA LEU A 118 -2.01 18.73 5.23
C LEU A 118 -1.93 18.35 3.75
N ARG A 119 -2.21 17.08 3.41
CA ARG A 119 -2.15 16.58 2.03
C ARG A 119 -3.49 16.80 1.32
N PRO A 120 -3.48 17.36 0.09
CA PRO A 120 -4.71 17.52 -0.68
C PRO A 120 -5.28 16.15 -1.02
N THR A 121 -6.50 15.89 -0.55
CA THR A 121 -7.23 14.65 -0.80
C THR A 121 -8.01 14.77 -2.10
N THR A 122 -7.94 13.74 -2.95
CA THR A 122 -8.66 13.66 -4.23
C THR A 122 -9.87 12.75 -4.09
N ALA A 123 -11.06 13.25 -4.41
CA ALA A 123 -12.28 12.45 -4.41
C ALA A 123 -12.48 11.78 -5.80
N PRO A 124 -12.73 10.46 -5.88
CA PRO A 124 -12.95 9.77 -7.14
C PRO A 124 -14.08 10.37 -8.00
N ALA A 125 -15.17 10.82 -7.38
CA ALA A 125 -16.31 11.41 -8.06
C ALA A 125 -15.98 12.70 -8.83
N GLY A 126 -14.95 13.45 -8.38
CA GLY A 126 -14.52 14.70 -9.01
C GLY A 126 -13.56 14.50 -10.18
N LEU A 127 -13.10 13.27 -10.43
CA LEU A 127 -12.19 12.98 -11.54
C LEU A 127 -12.96 12.89 -12.87
N PRO A 128 -12.36 13.32 -13.99
CA PRO A 128 -12.93 13.10 -15.32
C PRO A 128 -13.08 11.60 -15.64
N THR A 129 -14.17 11.23 -16.30
CA THR A 129 -14.37 9.88 -16.81
C THR A 129 -13.57 9.67 -18.09
N THR A 130 -13.07 8.46 -18.28
CA THR A 130 -12.40 8.03 -19.52
C THR A 130 -13.44 7.54 -20.54
N PRO A 131 -13.09 7.42 -21.83
CA PRO A 131 -14.03 7.00 -22.86
C PRO A 131 -14.22 5.47 -22.91
N THR A 132 -14.35 4.83 -21.75
CA THR A 132 -14.68 3.40 -21.66
C THR A 132 -16.19 3.17 -21.79
N PRO A 133 -16.65 2.00 -22.29
CA PRO A 133 -18.07 1.75 -22.50
C PRO A 133 -18.96 1.89 -21.26
N ASP A 134 -18.42 1.63 -20.06
CA ASP A 134 -19.17 1.73 -18.80
C ASP A 134 -19.28 3.16 -18.24
N GLY A 135 -18.44 4.10 -18.69
CA GLY A 135 -18.37 5.46 -18.17
C GLY A 135 -17.99 5.58 -16.69
N ARG A 136 -17.44 4.51 -16.09
CA ARG A 136 -17.15 4.35 -14.65
C ARG A 136 -15.67 4.27 -14.35
N THR A 137 -14.80 4.43 -15.33
CA THR A 137 -13.35 4.50 -15.09
C THR A 137 -12.79 5.92 -15.24
N SER A 138 -11.79 6.25 -14.41
CA SER A 138 -11.02 7.49 -14.47
C SER A 138 -9.54 7.21 -14.62
N LEU A 139 -8.79 8.12 -15.25
CA LEU A 139 -7.34 8.14 -15.22
C LEU A 139 -6.88 9.36 -14.42
N TRP A 140 -6.05 9.13 -13.42
CA TRP A 140 -5.53 10.18 -12.56
C TRP A 140 -4.02 10.01 -12.35
N ARG A 141 -3.27 11.07 -12.65
CA ARG A 141 -1.84 11.14 -12.31
C ARG A 141 -1.69 11.79 -10.94
N GLY A 142 -1.29 11.02 -9.93
CA GLY A 142 -1.20 11.50 -8.56
C GLY A 142 -0.70 10.47 -7.55
N ASP A 143 -0.68 10.86 -6.28
CA ASP A 143 -0.31 10.01 -5.16
C ASP A 143 -1.54 9.22 -4.69
N ILE A 144 -1.55 7.90 -4.94
CA ILE A 144 -2.67 7.03 -4.54
C ILE A 144 -2.99 7.11 -3.03
N THR A 145 -2.02 7.48 -2.19
CA THR A 145 -2.22 7.60 -0.74
C THR A 145 -3.06 8.83 -0.35
N THR A 146 -3.41 9.69 -1.31
CA THR A 146 -4.33 10.82 -1.12
C THR A 146 -5.66 10.65 -1.84
N LEU A 147 -5.92 9.49 -2.45
CA LEU A 147 -7.20 9.18 -3.08
C LEU A 147 -8.21 8.71 -2.02
N ALA A 148 -9.29 9.47 -1.83
CA ALA A 148 -10.41 9.09 -0.97
C ALA A 148 -11.38 8.13 -1.67
N ALA A 149 -10.84 7.00 -2.14
CA ALA A 149 -11.61 5.85 -2.59
C ALA A 149 -11.93 4.92 -1.42
N ASP A 150 -12.93 4.05 -1.53
CA ASP A 150 -13.22 3.08 -0.48
C ASP A 150 -12.06 2.09 -0.33
N ALA A 151 -11.47 1.65 -1.44
CA ALA A 151 -10.28 0.80 -1.44
C ALA A 151 -9.21 1.32 -2.41
N ILE A 152 -7.94 1.16 -2.05
CA ILE A 152 -6.81 1.37 -2.97
C ILE A 152 -5.99 0.09 -3.12
N VAL A 153 -5.37 -0.11 -4.28
CA VAL A 153 -4.50 -1.25 -4.55
C VAL A 153 -3.06 -0.93 -4.22
N ASN A 154 -2.43 -1.83 -3.47
CA ASN A 154 -1.00 -1.89 -3.23
C ASN A 154 -0.36 -2.99 -4.10
N ALA A 155 0.64 -2.63 -4.92
CA ALA A 155 1.53 -3.59 -5.55
C ALA A 155 2.55 -4.11 -4.52
N ALA A 156 2.16 -5.15 -3.80
CA ALA A 156 2.92 -5.78 -2.75
C ALA A 156 3.98 -6.74 -3.31
N ASN A 157 4.89 -7.18 -2.43
CA ASN A 157 5.77 -8.31 -2.67
C ASN A 157 5.23 -9.58 -2.00
N SER A 158 5.76 -10.76 -2.33
CA SER A 158 5.29 -12.05 -1.80
C SER A 158 5.41 -12.20 -0.28
N GLY A 159 6.19 -11.33 0.38
CA GLY A 159 6.23 -11.25 1.83
C GLY A 159 4.98 -10.61 2.45
N LEU A 160 4.18 -9.82 1.71
CA LEU A 160 2.99 -9.08 2.17
C LEU A 160 3.24 -8.02 3.28
N LEU A 161 4.35 -8.09 4.00
CA LEU A 161 4.71 -7.22 5.13
C LEU A 161 5.19 -5.81 4.71
N GLY A 162 4.91 -5.38 3.49
CA GLY A 162 5.38 -4.11 2.95
C GLY A 162 6.88 -4.11 2.59
N CYS A 163 7.39 -2.90 2.32
CA CYS A 163 8.79 -2.71 1.96
C CYS A 163 9.67 -2.48 3.20
N PHE A 164 10.81 -3.18 3.30
CA PHE A 164 11.81 -3.01 4.36
C PHE A 164 13.04 -2.20 3.95
N ARG A 165 13.03 -1.57 2.77
CA ARG A 165 14.13 -0.71 2.30
C ARG A 165 13.82 0.74 2.67
N PRO A 166 14.59 1.37 3.59
CA PRO A 166 14.37 2.76 3.99
C PRO A 166 14.26 3.70 2.79
N LEU A 167 13.21 4.53 2.78
CA LEU A 167 12.98 5.58 1.78
C LEU A 167 12.95 5.08 0.33
N HIS A 168 12.71 3.79 0.11
CA HIS A 168 12.65 3.20 -1.22
C HIS A 168 11.47 3.80 -2.00
N PRO A 169 11.68 4.34 -3.21
CA PRO A 169 10.64 4.95 -4.01
C PRO A 169 9.75 3.89 -4.68
N CYS A 170 9.06 3.08 -3.88
CA CYS A 170 8.05 2.14 -4.33
C CYS A 170 6.69 2.45 -3.69
N ILE A 171 5.62 2.09 -4.39
CA ILE A 171 4.25 2.30 -3.92
C ILE A 171 3.97 1.60 -2.59
N ASP A 172 4.53 0.42 -2.39
CA ASP A 172 4.40 -0.36 -1.15
C ASP A 172 4.97 0.41 0.06
N ASN A 173 6.14 1.04 -0.10
CA ASN A 173 6.68 1.91 0.95
C ASN A 173 5.82 3.16 1.16
N ALA A 174 5.30 3.77 0.08
CA ALA A 174 4.44 4.95 0.18
C ALA A 174 3.14 4.66 0.95
N ILE A 175 2.45 3.58 0.61
CA ILE A 175 1.21 3.15 1.26
C ILE A 175 1.46 2.80 2.73
N HIS A 176 2.45 1.96 3.05
CA HIS A 176 2.76 1.63 4.45
C HIS A 176 3.22 2.84 5.26
N SER A 177 3.99 3.76 4.67
CA SER A 177 4.42 4.99 5.35
C SER A 177 3.25 5.91 5.68
N ALA A 178 2.26 6.00 4.79
CA ALA A 178 1.09 6.86 4.95
C ALA A 178 0.00 6.25 5.85
N ALA A 179 -0.20 4.93 5.79
CA ALA A 179 -1.17 4.21 6.63
C ALA A 179 -0.70 4.09 8.09
N GLY A 180 0.61 3.91 8.29
CA GLY A 180 1.24 3.65 9.60
C GLY A 180 1.54 2.17 9.84
N PRO A 181 2.23 1.85 10.97
CA PRO A 181 2.77 0.51 11.22
C PRO A 181 1.71 -0.57 11.38
N ARG A 182 0.50 -0.22 11.83
CA ARG A 182 -0.60 -1.18 12.02
C ARG A 182 -1.05 -1.86 10.71
N LEU A 183 -0.84 -1.24 9.56
CA LEU A 183 -1.04 -1.89 8.26
C LEU A 183 -0.18 -3.15 8.11
N ARG A 184 1.08 -3.08 8.57
CA ARG A 184 1.98 -4.24 8.55
C ARG A 184 1.56 -5.32 9.55
N ASP A 185 0.96 -4.94 10.67
CA ASP A 185 0.44 -5.89 11.67
C ASP A 185 -0.76 -6.67 11.12
N ASP A 186 -1.69 -6.02 10.41
CA ASP A 186 -2.76 -6.71 9.69
C ASP A 186 -2.17 -7.63 8.62
N CYS A 187 -1.22 -7.15 7.80
CA CYS A 187 -0.54 -7.99 6.81
C CYS A 187 0.14 -9.22 7.43
N LYS A 188 0.74 -9.08 8.62
CA LYS A 188 1.37 -10.19 9.35
C LYS A 188 0.36 -11.22 9.80
N THR A 189 -0.79 -10.77 10.29
CA THR A 189 -1.90 -11.63 10.69
C THR A 189 -2.37 -12.48 9.50
N VAL A 190 -2.58 -11.84 8.34
CA VAL A 190 -2.94 -12.54 7.09
C VAL A 190 -1.84 -13.52 6.65
N TYR A 191 -0.58 -13.07 6.67
CA TYR A 191 0.56 -13.90 6.27
C TYR A 191 0.69 -15.16 7.14
N ASP A 192 0.54 -15.03 8.45
CA ASP A 192 0.62 -16.14 9.41
C ASP A 192 -0.52 -17.14 9.23
N ALA A 193 -1.75 -16.64 9.03
CA ALA A 193 -2.92 -17.46 8.77
C ALA A 193 -2.78 -18.25 7.46
N GLN A 194 -2.20 -17.63 6.42
CA GLN A 194 -1.91 -18.29 5.15
C GLN A 194 -0.77 -19.32 5.30
N GLY A 195 0.26 -19.00 6.10
CA GLY A 195 1.39 -19.88 6.39
C GLY A 195 2.37 -20.08 5.24
N ALA A 196 2.26 -19.27 4.18
CA ALA A 196 3.11 -19.29 3.00
C ALA A 196 3.17 -17.91 2.32
N PRO A 197 4.23 -17.61 1.53
CA PRO A 197 4.32 -16.39 0.73
C PRO A 197 3.10 -16.18 -0.18
N GLU A 198 2.73 -14.92 -0.38
CA GLU A 198 1.60 -14.54 -1.22
C GLU A 198 1.89 -14.86 -2.70
N PRO A 199 1.05 -15.66 -3.38
CA PRO A 199 1.24 -15.99 -4.78
C PRO A 199 0.99 -14.78 -5.70
N THR A 200 1.65 -14.78 -6.86
CA THR A 200 1.36 -13.83 -7.93
C THR A 200 -0.09 -13.95 -8.41
N GLY A 201 -0.75 -12.82 -8.66
CA GLY A 201 -2.10 -12.78 -9.23
C GLY A 201 -3.24 -13.01 -8.23
N VAL A 202 -2.94 -12.97 -6.92
CA VAL A 202 -3.89 -13.12 -5.81
C VAL A 202 -3.88 -11.83 -4.98
N ALA A 203 -5.02 -11.52 -4.36
CA ALA A 203 -5.17 -10.34 -3.52
C ALA A 203 -5.57 -10.67 -2.06
N LYS A 204 -5.21 -9.78 -1.14
CA LYS A 204 -5.63 -9.74 0.27
C LYS A 204 -6.08 -8.33 0.64
N VAL A 205 -6.96 -8.20 1.62
CA VAL A 205 -7.47 -6.88 2.04
C VAL A 205 -7.17 -6.61 3.51
N THR A 206 -6.82 -5.38 3.81
CA THR A 206 -6.61 -4.89 5.18
C THR A 206 -7.26 -3.51 5.32
N ARG A 207 -7.25 -2.96 6.54
CA ARG A 207 -7.71 -1.60 6.81
C ARG A 207 -6.73 -0.57 6.26
N GLY A 208 -7.23 0.61 5.87
CA GLY A 208 -6.41 1.71 5.36
C GLY A 208 -5.81 2.64 6.43
N TYR A 209 -6.25 2.53 7.69
CA TYR A 209 -5.76 3.33 8.81
C TYR A 209 -5.78 4.84 8.55
N HIS A 210 -4.62 5.49 8.48
CA HIS A 210 -4.48 6.93 8.25
C HIS A 210 -4.59 7.35 6.78
N LEU A 211 -4.80 6.39 5.87
CA LEU A 211 -5.14 6.71 4.49
C LEU A 211 -6.56 7.30 4.42
N PRO A 212 -6.83 8.20 3.46
CA PRO A 212 -8.21 8.57 3.13
C PRO A 212 -9.04 7.38 2.68
N ALA A 213 -8.39 6.35 2.14
CA ALA A 213 -9.03 5.10 1.75
C ALA A 213 -9.28 4.19 2.94
N ARG A 214 -10.45 3.54 2.95
CA ARG A 214 -10.90 2.68 4.06
C ARG A 214 -10.19 1.33 4.07
N TYR A 215 -9.85 0.82 2.89
CA TYR A 215 -9.21 -0.48 2.70
C TYR A 215 -7.99 -0.40 1.78
N VAL A 216 -7.06 -1.33 2.00
CA VAL A 216 -5.93 -1.57 1.08
C VAL A 216 -6.03 -2.99 0.55
N LEU A 217 -6.07 -3.12 -0.78
CA LEU A 217 -6.04 -4.37 -1.52
C LEU A 217 -4.59 -4.67 -1.92
N HIS A 218 -3.97 -5.63 -1.27
CA HIS A 218 -2.59 -6.05 -1.52
C HIS A 218 -2.57 -7.17 -2.55
N THR A 219 -1.90 -6.95 -3.69
CA THR A 219 -1.69 -7.99 -4.70
C THR A 219 -0.23 -8.08 -5.10
N VAL A 220 0.23 -9.28 -5.44
CA VAL A 220 1.57 -9.52 -5.98
C VAL A 220 1.48 -9.63 -7.49
N GLY A 221 2.07 -8.68 -8.20
CA GLY A 221 2.17 -8.72 -9.66
C GLY A 221 3.35 -9.56 -10.16
N PRO A 222 3.40 -9.92 -11.45
CA PRO A 222 4.56 -10.59 -12.04
C PRO A 222 5.81 -9.71 -11.98
N VAL A 223 6.98 -10.34 -11.86
CA VAL A 223 8.29 -9.68 -11.89
C VAL A 223 8.93 -9.94 -13.24
N VAL A 224 9.17 -8.88 -14.00
CA VAL A 224 9.69 -8.95 -15.38
C VAL A 224 11.12 -8.40 -15.42
N GLN A 225 12.05 -9.21 -15.92
CA GLN A 225 13.44 -8.80 -16.17
C GLN A 225 13.68 -8.72 -17.67
N GLY A 226 13.56 -7.52 -18.24
CA GLY A 226 13.68 -7.29 -19.68
C GLY A 226 12.33 -7.38 -20.39
N ARG A 227 12.11 -8.42 -21.20
CA ARG A 227 10.85 -8.59 -21.94
C ARG A 227 9.90 -9.51 -21.18
N PRO A 228 8.57 -9.23 -21.18
CA PRO A 228 7.58 -10.14 -20.61
C PRO A 228 7.66 -11.53 -21.24
N ALA A 229 7.62 -12.55 -20.40
CA ALA A 229 7.54 -13.94 -20.79
C ALA A 229 6.09 -14.36 -21.07
N GLN A 230 5.92 -15.56 -21.64
CA GLN A 230 4.60 -16.16 -21.80
C GLN A 230 3.94 -16.35 -20.42
N GLY A 231 2.72 -15.81 -20.25
CA GLY A 231 1.96 -15.88 -19.01
C GLY A 231 2.06 -14.65 -18.10
N ASP A 232 3.01 -13.73 -18.33
CA ASP A 232 3.13 -12.52 -17.50
C ASP A 232 1.90 -11.60 -17.67
N ALA A 233 1.38 -11.48 -18.89
CA ALA A 233 0.15 -10.74 -19.15
C ALA A 233 -1.05 -11.35 -18.41
N ASP A 234 -1.15 -12.68 -18.35
CA ASP A 234 -2.23 -13.37 -17.65
C ASP A 234 -2.11 -13.22 -16.13
N ALA A 235 -0.88 -13.25 -15.61
CA ALA A 235 -0.59 -13.00 -14.19
C ALA A 235 -0.90 -11.56 -13.78
N LEU A 236 -0.57 -10.59 -14.64
CA LEU A 236 -0.93 -9.19 -14.44
C LEU A 236 -2.45 -9.00 -14.46
N ALA A 237 -3.14 -9.58 -15.45
CA ALA A 237 -4.60 -9.59 -15.51
C ALA A 237 -5.24 -10.26 -14.28
N SER A 238 -4.64 -11.35 -13.78
CA SER A 238 -5.10 -12.01 -12.55
C SER A 238 -4.99 -11.08 -11.34
N SER A 239 -3.92 -10.28 -11.25
CA SER A 239 -3.74 -9.32 -10.15
C SER A 239 -4.87 -8.28 -10.11
N TYR A 240 -5.23 -7.73 -11.27
CA TYR A 240 -6.34 -6.77 -11.35
C TYR A 240 -7.69 -7.43 -11.02
N ARG A 241 -7.99 -8.61 -11.59
CA ARG A 241 -9.23 -9.34 -11.31
C ARG A 241 -9.35 -9.68 -9.83
N ALA A 242 -8.30 -10.24 -9.22
CA ALA A 242 -8.30 -10.59 -7.80
C ALA A 242 -8.58 -9.39 -6.90
N CYS A 243 -8.04 -8.20 -7.22
CA CYS A 243 -8.36 -6.98 -6.48
C CYS A 243 -9.84 -6.56 -6.64
N LEU A 244 -10.38 -6.63 -7.86
CA LEU A 244 -11.77 -6.26 -8.13
C LEU A 244 -12.77 -7.25 -7.53
N ASP A 245 -12.49 -8.55 -7.62
CA ASP A 245 -13.28 -9.62 -7.01
C ASP A 245 -13.32 -9.45 -5.48
N LEU A 246 -12.15 -9.25 -4.85
CA LEU A 246 -12.06 -9.07 -3.41
C LEU A 246 -12.73 -7.76 -2.94
N ALA A 247 -12.61 -6.69 -3.72
CA ALA A 247 -13.36 -5.45 -3.47
C ALA A 247 -14.88 -5.68 -3.61
N ALA A 248 -15.31 -6.54 -4.54
CA ALA A 248 -16.71 -6.83 -4.75
C ALA A 248 -17.33 -7.66 -3.62
N GLU A 249 -16.53 -8.43 -2.87
CA GLU A 249 -16.94 -9.11 -1.62
C GLU A 249 -17.23 -8.14 -0.46
N LEU A 250 -16.84 -6.86 -0.58
CA LEU A 250 -17.08 -5.82 0.42
C LEU A 250 -18.25 -4.92 0.00
N ASP A 251 -19.42 -5.11 0.60
CA ASP A 251 -20.66 -4.39 0.24
C ASP A 251 -20.53 -2.87 0.29
N ASP A 252 -19.67 -2.37 1.16
CA ASP A 252 -19.42 -0.95 1.40
C ASP A 252 -18.30 -0.35 0.55
N VAL A 253 -17.71 -1.14 -0.35
CA VAL A 253 -16.73 -0.68 -1.34
C VAL A 253 -17.43 -0.41 -2.67
N ARG A 254 -17.47 0.87 -3.07
CA ARG A 254 -18.04 1.32 -4.35
C ARG A 254 -17.04 2.07 -5.22
N THR A 255 -15.91 2.50 -4.65
CA THR A 255 -14.84 3.19 -5.37
C THR A 255 -13.49 2.52 -5.14
N VAL A 256 -12.76 2.25 -6.23
CA VAL A 256 -11.48 1.53 -6.19
C VAL A 256 -10.39 2.31 -6.91
N GLY A 257 -9.28 2.60 -6.23
CA GLY A 257 -8.06 3.13 -6.82
C GLY A 257 -7.08 2.02 -7.20
N LEU A 258 -6.76 1.89 -8.48
CA LEU A 258 -5.80 0.91 -9.00
C LEU A 258 -4.46 1.58 -9.26
N CYS A 259 -3.37 1.07 -8.71
CA CYS A 259 -2.04 1.50 -9.12
C CYS A 259 -1.59 0.84 -10.43
N ALA A 260 -0.55 1.37 -11.07
CA ALA A 260 0.14 0.68 -12.17
C ALA A 260 0.94 -0.52 -11.63
N ILE A 261 0.29 -1.69 -11.54
CA ILE A 261 0.88 -2.93 -11.01
C ILE A 261 2.06 -3.35 -11.90
N SER A 262 3.16 -3.75 -11.27
CA SER A 262 4.39 -4.27 -11.87
C SER A 262 5.24 -3.33 -12.75
N THR A 263 4.83 -2.09 -13.06
CA THR A 263 5.58 -1.24 -14.02
C THR A 263 6.78 -0.48 -13.45
N GLY A 264 6.86 -0.36 -12.12
CA GLY A 264 7.98 0.26 -11.42
C GLY A 264 9.10 -0.72 -11.12
N VAL A 265 9.29 -1.04 -9.84
CA VAL A 265 10.38 -1.92 -9.34
C VAL A 265 10.34 -3.32 -9.95
N PHE A 266 9.18 -3.81 -10.36
CA PHE A 266 9.02 -5.14 -10.98
C PHE A 266 9.20 -5.15 -12.50
N GLY A 267 9.48 -4.01 -13.13
CA GLY A 267 10.05 -3.95 -14.47
C GLY A 267 9.12 -4.27 -15.65
N TYR A 268 7.81 -4.44 -15.45
CA TYR A 268 6.88 -4.68 -16.56
C TYR A 268 6.82 -3.43 -17.47
N PRO A 269 7.07 -3.55 -18.79
CA PRO A 269 7.01 -2.40 -19.70
C PRO A 269 5.65 -1.71 -19.67
N LYS A 270 5.64 -0.40 -19.41
CA LYS A 270 4.42 0.42 -19.24
C LYS A 270 3.46 0.33 -20.44
N GLU A 271 4.01 0.38 -21.65
CA GLU A 271 3.23 0.30 -22.90
C GLU A 271 2.57 -1.07 -23.11
N GLU A 272 3.11 -2.14 -22.53
CA GLU A 272 2.56 -3.49 -22.59
C GLU A 272 1.63 -3.79 -21.40
N ALA A 273 1.91 -3.21 -20.22
CA ALA A 273 1.10 -3.38 -19.01
C ALA A 273 -0.22 -2.61 -19.07
N ALA A 274 -0.23 -1.37 -19.57
CA ALA A 274 -1.42 -0.52 -19.58
C ALA A 274 -2.59 -1.12 -20.39
N PRO A 275 -2.38 -1.69 -21.60
CA PRO A 275 -3.45 -2.39 -22.32
C PRO A 275 -4.02 -3.59 -21.55
N VAL A 276 -3.18 -4.35 -20.85
CA VAL A 276 -3.64 -5.47 -20.00
C VAL A 276 -4.53 -4.94 -18.88
N ALA A 277 -4.08 -3.91 -18.16
CA ALA A 277 -4.85 -3.29 -17.07
C ALA A 277 -6.20 -2.75 -17.56
N VAL A 278 -6.21 -1.94 -18.63
CA VAL A 278 -7.42 -1.32 -19.17
C VAL A 278 -8.40 -2.37 -19.66
N ARG A 279 -7.94 -3.35 -20.45
CA ARG A 279 -8.79 -4.43 -20.97
C ARG A 279 -9.42 -5.21 -19.82
N THR A 280 -8.60 -5.70 -18.89
CA THR A 280 -9.07 -6.53 -17.78
C THR A 280 -10.09 -5.82 -16.90
N VAL A 281 -9.86 -4.54 -16.56
CA VAL A 281 -10.79 -3.77 -15.73
C VAL A 281 -12.09 -3.49 -16.48
N THR A 282 -12.01 -3.14 -17.78
CA THR A 282 -13.21 -2.86 -18.59
C THR A 282 -14.05 -4.11 -18.79
N GLU A 283 -13.43 -5.26 -19.08
CA GLU A 283 -14.13 -6.55 -19.18
C GLU A 283 -14.81 -6.91 -17.86
N TRP A 284 -14.10 -6.80 -16.74
CA TRP A 284 -14.67 -7.09 -15.43
C TRP A 284 -15.87 -6.19 -15.09
N LEU A 285 -15.79 -4.90 -15.39
CA LEU A 285 -16.89 -3.94 -15.16
C LEU A 285 -18.10 -4.21 -16.07
N ALA A 286 -17.88 -4.68 -17.30
CA ALA A 286 -18.94 -5.10 -18.20
C ALA A 286 -19.68 -6.35 -17.68
N GLU A 287 -18.96 -7.28 -17.06
CA GLU A 287 -19.52 -8.48 -16.42
C GLU A 287 -20.25 -8.17 -15.09
N HIS A 288 -19.91 -7.07 -14.43
CA HIS A 288 -20.44 -6.66 -13.13
C HIS A 288 -21.06 -5.25 -13.15
N PRO A 289 -22.10 -5.01 -13.98
CA PRO A 289 -22.64 -3.68 -14.21
C PRO A 289 -23.14 -3.04 -12.91
N GLY A 290 -22.68 -1.83 -12.63
CA GLY A 290 -23.12 -1.05 -11.46
C GLY A 290 -22.48 -1.44 -10.13
N ARG A 291 -21.56 -2.42 -10.11
CA ARG A 291 -20.90 -2.86 -8.87
C ARG A 291 -20.07 -1.74 -8.23
N PHE A 292 -19.33 -0.98 -9.04
CA PHE A 292 -18.55 0.17 -8.59
C PHE A 292 -19.07 1.48 -9.20
N ASP A 293 -19.09 2.54 -8.42
CA ASP A 293 -19.41 3.90 -8.88
C ASP A 293 -18.24 4.54 -9.62
N ARG A 294 -17.00 4.18 -9.22
CA ARG A 294 -15.78 4.64 -9.89
C ARG A 294 -14.61 3.68 -9.70
N VAL A 295 -13.92 3.35 -10.78
CA VAL A 295 -12.59 2.73 -10.75
C VAL A 295 -11.56 3.73 -11.28
N VAL A 296 -10.50 4.00 -10.53
CA VAL A 296 -9.50 5.03 -10.86
C VAL A 296 -8.17 4.37 -11.17
N PHE A 297 -7.75 4.40 -12.43
CA PHE A 297 -6.36 4.12 -12.80
C PHE A 297 -5.49 5.26 -12.28
N THR A 298 -4.73 4.98 -11.23
CA THR A 298 -3.81 5.92 -10.59
C THR A 298 -2.39 5.66 -11.06
N VAL A 299 -1.83 6.61 -11.77
CA VAL A 299 -0.47 6.58 -12.30
C VAL A 299 0.38 7.64 -11.62
N PHE A 300 1.69 7.44 -11.54
CA PHE A 300 2.60 8.41 -10.94
C PHE A 300 3.38 9.21 -11.98
N GLY A 301 4.02 8.52 -12.92
CA GLY A 301 4.84 9.14 -13.97
C GLY A 301 4.05 9.55 -15.21
N GLU A 302 4.63 10.46 -15.99
CA GLU A 302 4.09 10.89 -17.29
C GLU A 302 4.08 9.75 -18.33
N ASP A 303 5.08 8.87 -18.30
CA ASP A 303 5.12 7.73 -19.23
C ASP A 303 3.98 6.74 -18.95
N ASP A 304 3.65 6.50 -17.67
CA ASP A 304 2.52 5.66 -17.29
C ASP A 304 1.21 6.32 -17.75
N GLU A 305 1.04 7.61 -17.51
CA GLU A 305 -0.13 8.36 -18.00
C GLU A 305 -0.27 8.28 -19.52
N THR A 306 0.83 8.41 -20.26
CA THR A 306 0.86 8.32 -21.72
C THR A 306 0.44 6.92 -22.19
N ALA A 307 0.98 5.86 -21.58
CA ALA A 307 0.63 4.49 -21.88
C ALA A 307 -0.86 4.20 -21.62
N TYR A 308 -1.39 4.64 -20.47
CA TYR A 308 -2.81 4.49 -20.15
C TYR A 308 -3.72 5.31 -21.07
N ARG A 309 -3.37 6.55 -21.40
CA ARG A 309 -4.14 7.37 -22.36
C ARG A 309 -4.20 6.74 -23.75
N ARG A 310 -3.14 6.04 -24.17
CA ARG A 310 -3.14 5.28 -25.42
C ARG A 310 -4.02 4.04 -25.32
N ALA A 311 -3.91 3.28 -24.24
CA ALA A 311 -4.70 2.08 -24.00
C ALA A 311 -6.21 2.38 -23.92
N LEU A 312 -6.61 3.52 -23.36
CA LEU A 312 -8.02 3.94 -23.21
C LEU A 312 -8.67 4.45 -24.50
N ARG A 313 -7.94 4.60 -25.60
CA ARG A 313 -8.48 5.05 -26.90
C ARG A 313 -8.96 3.90 -27.79
N HIS A 314 -8.73 2.67 -27.37
CA HIS A 314 -8.97 1.44 -28.12
C HIS A 314 -9.81 0.47 -27.29
#